data_AF-W2TW16-F1
#
_entry.id   AF-W2TW16-F1
#
_cell.length_a   1.000
_cell.length_b   1.000
_cell.length_c   1.000
_cell.angle_alpha   90.00
_cell.angle_beta   90.00
_cell.angle_gamma   90.00
#
_symmetry.space_group_name_H-M   'P 1'
#
loop_
_entity.id
_entity.type
_entity.pdbx_description
1 polymer ?
#
loop_
_entity_poly.entity_id
_entity_poly.type
_entity_poly.pdbx_seq_one_letter_code
_entity_poly.pdbx_strand_id
1 'polypeptide(L)'
;PALFSLLLSVAGVVVLIFAFEERYDVLKADAAKATTKLPPPCAIAISVCVATRFIQIYATTTVGTIGSAFSMLMFSFNKEEAVTANATAHLIAGTIGAALYFILIIFNLFKWVPPRISSLLCLCIYASLFVVSYSWPFLPNKVKMSVNGSDWGCYSDRFDWCENLTEVSPWIYYTFYVLVFGFAASIMNVAVTTLYSEIIGPRRQVYAMCRGITFVTHHVYYYLTTLLMTLRHLPYHDVTSVSYIPIRAQKKQLFLLFS
;
A
#
# COMPACT_ATOMS: atom_id res chain seq x y z
N PRO A 1 -10.14 4.48 -17.12
CA PRO A 1 -9.60 3.62 -16.05
C PRO A 1 -10.32 3.78 -14.69
N ALA A 2 -10.38 5.01 -14.16
CA ALA A 2 -10.99 5.31 -12.87
C ALA A 2 -12.50 4.95 -12.83
N LEU A 3 -13.32 5.44 -13.76
CA LEU A 3 -14.76 5.15 -13.78
C LEU A 3 -15.07 3.64 -13.89
N PHE A 4 -14.26 2.91 -14.66
CA PHE A 4 -14.40 1.48 -14.86
C PHE A 4 -14.17 0.68 -13.58
N SER A 5 -13.13 1.02 -12.80
CA SER A 5 -12.91 0.37 -11.50
C SER A 5 -14.03 0.68 -10.50
N LEU A 6 -14.72 1.82 -10.60
CA LEU A 6 -15.79 2.21 -9.67
C LEU A 6 -17.02 1.36 -9.96
N LEU A 7 -17.34 1.26 -11.26
CA LEU A 7 -18.41 0.40 -11.74
C LEU A 7 -18.16 -1.07 -11.37
N LEU A 8 -16.92 -1.55 -11.48
CA LEU A 8 -16.55 -2.91 -11.08
C LEU A 8 -16.70 -3.14 -9.57
N SER A 9 -16.31 -2.17 -8.74
CA SER A 9 -16.48 -2.25 -7.27
C SER A 9 -17.94 -2.20 -6.86
N VAL A 10 -18.75 -1.31 -7.45
CA VAL A 10 -20.19 -1.21 -7.21
C VAL A 10 -20.88 -2.50 -7.67
N ALA A 11 -20.54 -3.01 -8.85
CA ALA A 11 -21.04 -4.30 -9.34
C ALA A 11 -20.66 -5.46 -8.41
N GLY A 12 -19.43 -5.47 -7.88
CA GLY A 12 -18.99 -6.47 -6.90
C GLY A 12 -19.77 -6.42 -5.59
N VAL A 13 -20.10 -5.22 -5.09
CA VAL A 13 -20.96 -5.04 -3.92
C VAL A 13 -22.39 -5.48 -4.20
N VAL A 14 -22.95 -5.12 -5.36
CA VAL A 14 -24.27 -5.55 -5.82
C VAL A 14 -24.32 -7.08 -5.91
N VAL A 15 -23.34 -7.73 -6.53
CA VAL A 15 -23.26 -9.19 -6.60
C VAL A 15 -23.13 -9.82 -5.20
N LEU A 16 -22.36 -9.25 -4.29
CA LEU A 16 -22.29 -9.71 -2.90
C LEU A 16 -23.62 -9.60 -2.16
N ILE A 17 -24.39 -8.53 -2.39
CA ILE A 17 -25.69 -8.31 -1.75
C ILE A 17 -26.77 -9.21 -2.35
N PHE A 18 -26.77 -9.40 -3.68
CA PHE A 18 -27.87 -10.06 -4.39
C PHE A 18 -27.62 -11.53 -4.72
N ALA A 19 -26.36 -11.96 -4.93
CA ALA A 19 -26.03 -13.34 -5.28
C ALA A 19 -25.57 -14.17 -4.08
N PHE A 20 -25.11 -13.53 -3.01
CA PHE A 20 -24.73 -14.21 -1.76
C PHE A 20 -25.91 -14.18 -0.77
N GLU A 21 -26.90 -15.03 -1.01
CA GLU A 21 -27.95 -15.30 -0.03
C GLU A 21 -27.35 -16.16 1.08
N GLU A 22 -26.82 -15.51 2.13
CA GLU A 22 -26.29 -16.22 3.30
C GLU A 22 -27.41 -17.02 3.98
N ARG A 23 -27.37 -18.35 3.90
CA ARG A 23 -28.26 -19.20 4.72
C ARG A 23 -27.86 -19.11 6.18
N TYR A 24 -28.60 -18.26 6.92
CA TYR A 24 -28.50 -18.10 8.37
C TYR A 24 -28.78 -19.39 9.15
N ASP A 25 -29.39 -20.37 8.51
CA ASP A 25 -29.81 -21.64 9.12
C ASP A 25 -28.59 -22.49 9.52
N VAL A 26 -27.54 -22.48 8.69
CA VAL A 26 -26.28 -23.19 8.95
C VAL A 26 -25.50 -22.49 10.06
N LEU A 27 -25.51 -21.15 10.08
CA LEU A 27 -24.92 -20.33 11.15
C LEU A 27 -25.60 -20.55 12.50
N LYS A 28 -26.94 -20.65 12.52
CA LYS A 28 -27.71 -20.98 13.73
C LYS A 28 -27.45 -22.42 14.19
N ALA A 29 -27.29 -23.37 13.26
CA ALA A 29 -26.97 -24.76 13.58
C ALA A 29 -25.55 -24.94 14.16
N ASP A 30 -24.55 -24.23 13.62
CA ASP A 30 -23.17 -24.24 14.14
C ASP A 30 -23.06 -23.47 15.46
N ALA A 31 -23.79 -22.36 15.62
CA ALA A 31 -23.89 -21.64 16.90
C ALA A 31 -24.66 -22.46 17.96
N ALA A 32 -25.65 -23.26 17.57
CA ALA A 32 -26.37 -24.16 18.45
C ALA A 32 -25.52 -25.38 18.88
N LYS A 33 -24.57 -25.82 18.03
CA LYS A 33 -23.56 -26.83 18.40
C LYS A 33 -22.48 -26.29 19.35
N ALA A 34 -22.22 -24.98 19.34
CA ALA A 34 -21.33 -24.34 20.31
C ALA A 34 -22.06 -24.22 21.67
N THR A 35 -21.93 -25.25 22.50
CA THR A 35 -22.53 -25.37 23.84
C THR A 35 -22.08 -24.30 24.85
N THR A 36 -21.18 -23.40 24.47
CA THR A 36 -20.69 -22.28 25.30
C THR A 36 -20.90 -20.97 24.55
N LYS A 37 -21.48 -19.96 25.22
CA LYS A 37 -21.57 -18.57 24.72
C LYS A 37 -20.15 -18.11 24.35
N LEU A 38 -19.84 -18.12 23.07
CA LEU A 38 -18.56 -17.62 22.55
C LEU A 38 -18.41 -16.14 22.96
N PRO A 39 -17.28 -15.73 23.56
CA PRO A 39 -17.08 -14.35 23.93
C PRO A 39 -17.22 -13.44 22.70
N PRO A 40 -17.73 -12.20 22.86
CA PRO A 40 -17.81 -11.26 21.75
C PRO A 40 -16.39 -11.02 21.20
N PRO A 41 -16.25 -10.92 19.87
CA PRO A 41 -14.94 -10.69 19.27
C PRO A 41 -14.40 -9.35 19.78
N CYS A 42 -13.12 -9.31 20.14
CA CYS A 42 -12.49 -8.10 20.64
C CYS A 42 -12.50 -7.03 19.55
N ALA A 43 -13.32 -5.99 19.71
CA ALA A 43 -13.43 -4.88 18.75
C ALA A 43 -12.06 -4.23 18.45
N ILE A 44 -11.19 -4.16 19.47
CA ILE A 44 -9.80 -3.67 19.35
C ILE A 44 -8.97 -4.52 18.39
N ALA A 45 -9.12 -5.85 18.43
CA ALA A 45 -8.37 -6.74 17.54
C ALA A 45 -8.84 -6.61 16.08
N ILE A 46 -10.15 -6.44 15.88
CA ILE A 46 -10.74 -6.16 14.57
C ILE A 46 -10.23 -4.81 14.03
N SER A 47 -10.24 -3.76 14.84
CA SER A 47 -9.77 -2.43 14.41
C SER A 47 -8.29 -2.45 14.04
N VAL A 48 -7.45 -3.17 14.80
CA VAL A 48 -6.02 -3.34 14.46
C VAL A 48 -5.85 -4.05 13.13
N CYS A 49 -6.58 -5.14 12.86
CA CYS A 49 -6.50 -5.83 11.56
C CYS A 49 -6.93 -4.92 10.40
N VAL A 50 -8.00 -4.15 10.56
CA VAL A 50 -8.47 -3.21 9.53
C VAL A 50 -7.45 -2.08 9.32
N ALA A 51 -6.88 -1.53 10.39
CA ALA A 51 -5.84 -0.49 10.30
C ALA A 51 -4.57 -1.02 9.60
N THR A 52 -4.12 -2.23 9.92
CA THR A 52 -2.97 -2.86 9.24
C THR A 52 -3.21 -3.01 7.74
N ARG A 53 -4.42 -3.42 7.33
CA ARG A 53 -4.80 -3.46 5.91
C ARG A 53 -4.79 -2.10 5.27
N PHE A 54 -5.34 -1.12 5.96
CA PHE A 54 -5.35 0.26 5.49
C PHE A 54 -3.93 0.78 5.25
N ILE A 55 -2.99 0.57 6.18
CA ILE A 55 -1.59 0.97 6.06
C ILE A 55 -0.93 0.31 4.85
N GLN A 56 -1.12 -1.00 4.67
CA GLN A 56 -0.56 -1.76 3.55
C GLN A 56 -1.02 -1.20 2.19
N ILE A 57 -2.32 -0.95 2.07
CA ILE A 57 -2.95 -0.39 0.87
C ILE A 57 -2.47 1.04 0.62
N TYR A 58 -2.42 1.85 1.67
CA TYR A 58 -1.97 3.22 1.62
C TYR A 58 -0.53 3.32 1.12
N ALA A 59 0.38 2.53 1.69
CA ALA A 59 1.78 2.51 1.29
C ALA A 59 1.93 2.07 -0.18
N THR A 60 1.24 1.00 -0.59
CA THR A 60 1.30 0.49 -1.96
C THR A 60 0.79 1.51 -2.97
N THR A 61 -0.33 2.15 -2.68
CA THR A 61 -0.94 3.16 -3.56
C THR A 61 -0.08 4.41 -3.64
N THR A 62 0.43 4.89 -2.51
CA THR A 62 1.27 6.10 -2.45
C THR A 62 2.57 5.90 -3.21
N VAL A 63 3.23 4.75 -3.01
CA VAL A 63 4.47 4.45 -3.72
C VAL A 63 4.21 4.19 -5.21
N GLY A 64 3.13 3.50 -5.56
CA GLY A 64 2.76 3.27 -6.96
C GLY A 64 2.40 4.55 -7.73
N THR A 65 1.88 5.57 -7.04
CA THR A 65 1.51 6.86 -7.66
C THR A 65 2.65 7.86 -7.71
N ILE A 66 3.49 7.93 -6.67
CA ILE A 66 4.57 8.93 -6.55
C ILE A 66 5.91 8.36 -7.03
N GLY A 67 6.06 7.05 -7.13
CA GLY A 67 7.35 6.39 -7.41
C GLY A 67 8.05 6.94 -8.66
N SER A 68 7.33 7.21 -9.74
CA SER A 68 7.94 7.73 -10.97
C SER A 68 8.43 9.17 -10.81
N ALA A 69 7.63 10.04 -10.19
CA ALA A 69 8.04 11.39 -9.82
C ALA A 69 9.27 11.37 -8.90
N PHE A 70 9.28 10.45 -7.93
CA PHE A 70 10.37 10.29 -6.99
C PHE A 70 11.66 9.88 -7.68
N SER A 71 11.63 8.89 -8.59
CA SER A 71 12.82 8.46 -9.33
C SER A 71 13.37 9.52 -10.28
N MET A 72 12.50 10.30 -10.95
CA MET A 72 12.94 11.43 -11.79
C MET A 72 13.64 12.53 -10.98
N LEU A 73 13.12 12.80 -9.78
CA LEU A 73 13.64 13.84 -8.91
C LEU A 73 14.91 13.41 -8.17
N MET A 74 14.91 12.23 -7.55
CA MET A 74 16.00 11.76 -6.69
C MET A 74 17.15 11.15 -7.47
N PHE A 75 16.84 10.32 -8.49
CA PHE A 75 17.86 9.59 -9.23
C PHE A 75 18.16 10.22 -10.59
N SER A 76 17.52 11.34 -10.92
CA SER A 76 17.66 12.03 -12.21
C SER A 76 17.36 11.14 -13.42
N PHE A 77 16.43 10.19 -13.26
CA PHE A 77 15.99 9.31 -14.35
C PHE A 77 15.11 10.08 -15.32
N ASN A 78 15.21 9.76 -16.61
CA ASN A 78 14.25 10.24 -17.60
C ASN A 78 12.86 9.64 -17.36
N LYS A 79 11.82 10.21 -17.97
CA LYS A 79 10.43 9.72 -17.86
C LYS A 79 10.32 8.22 -18.18
N GLU A 80 10.94 7.79 -19.28
CA GLU A 80 10.90 6.38 -19.71
C GLU A 80 11.67 5.47 -18.74
N GLU A 81 12.84 5.92 -18.27
CA GLU A 81 13.67 5.16 -17.33
C GLU A 81 12.99 5.03 -15.97
N ALA A 82 12.36 6.10 -15.46
CA ALA A 82 11.63 6.10 -14.20
C ALA A 82 10.43 5.14 -14.23
N VAL A 83 9.63 5.19 -15.30
CA VAL A 83 8.49 4.27 -15.47
C VAL A 83 8.98 2.82 -15.60
N THR A 84 10.01 2.59 -16.40
CA THR A 84 10.58 1.25 -16.60
C THR A 84 11.16 0.68 -15.31
N ALA A 85 11.93 1.47 -14.56
CA ALA A 85 12.52 1.06 -13.28
C ALA A 85 11.46 0.73 -12.22
N ASN A 86 10.37 1.50 -12.16
CA ASN A 86 9.28 1.22 -11.23
C ASN A 86 8.45 -0.01 -11.67
N ALA A 87 8.24 -0.19 -12.97
CA ALA A 87 7.56 -1.37 -13.51
C ALA A 87 8.38 -2.64 -13.24
N THR A 88 9.69 -2.62 -13.48
CA THR A 88 10.58 -3.75 -13.21
C THR A 88 10.66 -4.07 -11.72
N ALA A 89 10.74 -3.06 -10.85
CA ALA A 89 10.73 -3.26 -9.40
C ALA A 89 9.42 -3.93 -8.92
N HIS A 90 8.26 -3.51 -9.44
CA HIS A 90 6.99 -4.17 -9.16
C HIS A 90 6.94 -5.61 -9.69
N LEU A 91 7.47 -5.85 -10.89
CA LEU A 91 7.52 -7.18 -11.48
C LEU A 91 8.36 -8.12 -10.62
N ILE A 92 9.54 -7.68 -10.19
CA ILE A 92 10.44 -8.44 -9.30
C ILE A 92 9.79 -8.68 -7.94
N ALA A 93 9.15 -7.66 -7.35
CA ALA A 93 8.42 -7.81 -6.11
C ALA A 93 7.27 -8.83 -6.25
N GLY A 94 6.52 -8.77 -7.36
CA GLY A 94 5.42 -9.68 -7.67
C GLY A 94 5.88 -11.13 -7.86
N THR A 95 6.99 -11.36 -8.57
CA THR A 95 7.55 -12.70 -8.76
C THR A 95 8.07 -13.28 -7.45
N ILE A 96 8.77 -12.48 -6.63
CA ILE A 96 9.20 -12.90 -5.29
C ILE A 96 7.99 -13.21 -4.40
N GLY A 97 6.97 -12.37 -4.43
CA GLY A 97 5.74 -12.60 -3.69
C GLY A 97 5.07 -13.92 -4.08
N ALA A 98 4.92 -14.18 -5.39
CA ALA A 98 4.39 -15.43 -5.91
C ALA A 98 5.22 -16.64 -5.47
N ALA A 99 6.56 -16.56 -5.59
CA ALA A 99 7.46 -17.62 -5.14
C ALA A 99 7.32 -17.90 -3.64
N LEU A 100 7.21 -16.85 -2.81
CA LEU A 100 6.98 -16.98 -1.37
C LEU A 100 5.64 -17.68 -1.07
N TYR A 101 4.57 -17.37 -1.80
CA TYR A 101 3.31 -18.09 -1.62
C TYR A 101 3.45 -19.59 -1.90
N PHE A 102 4.13 -19.98 -2.98
CA PHE A 102 4.40 -21.39 -3.27
C PHE A 102 5.23 -22.05 -2.16
N ILE A 103 6.26 -21.37 -1.66
CA ILE A 103 7.10 -21.85 -0.54
C ILE A 103 6.25 -22.02 0.72
N LEU A 104 5.38 -21.06 1.06
CA LEU A 104 4.51 -21.14 2.24
C LEU A 104 3.57 -22.35 2.19
N ILE A 105 3.06 -22.70 1.01
CA ILE A 105 2.19 -23.87 0.78
C ILE A 105 2.98 -25.16 0.96
N ILE A 106 4.16 -25.29 0.32
CA ILE A 106 4.95 -26.53 0.36
C ILE A 106 5.49 -26.79 1.78
N PHE A 107 6.02 -25.77 2.44
CA PHE A 107 6.69 -25.91 3.73
C PHE A 107 5.76 -25.81 4.95
N ASN A 108 4.45 -25.54 4.75
CA ASN A 108 3.48 -25.33 5.84
C ASN A 108 4.02 -24.38 6.93
N LEU A 109 4.59 -23.25 6.51
CA LEU A 109 5.31 -22.31 7.38
C LEU A 109 4.43 -21.70 8.50
N PHE A 110 3.12 -21.79 8.33
CA PHE A 110 2.09 -21.46 9.34
C PHE A 110 2.28 -22.17 10.68
N LYS A 111 2.92 -23.35 10.68
CA LYS A 111 3.19 -24.09 11.91
C LYS A 111 4.25 -23.41 12.79
N TRP A 112 5.15 -22.63 12.20
CA TRP A 112 6.35 -22.12 12.86
C TRP A 112 6.28 -20.63 13.22
N VAL A 113 5.48 -19.84 12.50
CA VAL A 113 5.44 -18.38 12.67
C VAL A 113 4.08 -17.94 13.21
N PRO A 114 4.00 -17.45 14.47
CA PRO A 114 2.76 -16.90 14.99
C PRO A 114 2.36 -15.65 14.19
N PRO A 115 1.12 -15.55 13.69
CA PRO A 115 0.72 -14.53 12.72
C PRO A 115 0.74 -13.11 13.32
N ARG A 116 0.63 -12.97 14.65
CA ARG A 116 0.74 -11.69 15.37
C ARG A 116 2.13 -11.07 15.25
N ILE A 117 3.17 -11.83 15.59
CA ILE A 117 4.57 -11.36 15.53
C ILE A 117 4.96 -11.08 14.07
N SER A 118 4.51 -11.94 13.16
CA SER A 118 4.72 -11.77 11.72
C SER A 118 4.15 -10.45 11.19
N SER A 119 2.91 -10.10 11.60
CA SER A 119 2.26 -8.85 11.21
C SER A 119 2.98 -7.62 11.78
N LEU A 120 3.43 -7.67 13.04
CA LEU A 120 4.21 -6.58 13.64
C LEU A 120 5.56 -6.38 12.93
N LEU A 121 6.28 -7.47 12.65
CA LEU A 121 7.55 -7.42 11.91
C LEU A 121 7.35 -6.81 10.51
N CYS A 122 6.29 -7.22 9.80
CA CYS A 122 5.97 -6.66 8.50
C CYS A 122 5.64 -5.16 8.59
N LEU A 123 4.92 -4.71 9.61
CA LEU A 123 4.66 -3.27 9.82
C LEU A 123 5.95 -2.48 10.05
N CYS A 124 6.90 -3.02 10.82
CA CYS A 124 8.21 -2.40 11.00
C CYS A 124 8.98 -2.29 9.68
N ILE A 125 8.89 -3.32 8.82
CA ILE A 125 9.49 -3.30 7.47
C ILE A 125 8.80 -2.26 6.56
N TYR A 126 7.48 -2.12 6.62
CA TYR A 126 6.79 -1.04 5.89
C TYR A 126 7.24 0.34 6.37
N ALA A 127 7.40 0.51 7.69
CA ALA A 127 7.89 1.77 8.25
C ALA A 127 9.33 2.07 7.81
N SER A 128 10.20 1.06 7.73
CA SER A 128 11.59 1.27 7.30
C SER A 128 11.71 1.77 5.86
N LEU A 129 10.78 1.42 4.97
CA LEU A 129 10.72 1.99 3.62
C LEU A 129 10.63 3.52 3.67
N PHE A 130 9.73 4.08 4.49
CA PHE A 130 9.56 5.53 4.60
C PHE A 130 10.79 6.22 5.23
N VAL A 131 11.45 5.55 6.18
CA VAL A 131 12.70 6.03 6.79
C VAL A 131 13.83 6.07 5.77
N VAL A 132 13.95 5.04 4.92
CA VAL A 132 14.97 4.98 3.86
C VAL A 132 14.67 5.94 2.71
N SER A 133 13.40 6.14 2.37
CA SER A 133 12.98 7.13 1.37
C SER A 133 13.21 8.58 1.81
N TYR A 134 13.49 8.82 3.09
CA TYR A 134 13.79 10.15 3.60
C TYR A 134 15.20 10.60 3.19
N SER A 135 15.31 11.80 2.61
CA SER A 135 16.59 12.44 2.30
C SER A 135 17.26 12.91 3.59
N TRP A 136 18.10 12.05 4.18
CA TRP A 136 18.82 12.40 5.40
C TRP A 136 19.94 13.42 5.13
N PRO A 137 20.19 14.35 6.07
CA PRO A 137 21.18 15.41 5.88
C PRO A 137 22.63 14.89 5.88
N PHE A 138 22.88 13.65 6.33
CA PHE A 138 24.20 13.03 6.36
C PHE A 138 24.62 12.39 5.02
N LEU A 139 23.74 12.32 4.01
CA LEU A 139 24.11 11.76 2.71
C LEU A 139 25.03 12.75 1.97
N PRO A 140 26.14 12.27 1.37
CA PRO A 140 27.17 13.13 0.81
C PRO A 140 26.75 13.82 -0.50
N ASN A 141 25.82 13.23 -1.24
CA ASN A 141 25.42 13.70 -2.57
C ASN A 141 24.15 14.57 -2.49
N LYS A 142 24.16 15.67 -3.24
CA LYS A 142 22.99 16.54 -3.43
C LYS A 142 22.28 16.17 -4.74
N VAL A 143 20.98 16.43 -4.79
CA VAL A 143 20.16 16.19 -5.98
C VAL A 143 20.63 17.08 -7.14
N LYS A 144 20.64 16.54 -8.36
CA LYS A 144 20.98 17.29 -9.57
C LYS A 144 19.86 18.28 -9.92
N MET A 145 20.25 19.50 -10.27
CA MET A 145 19.31 20.53 -10.74
C MET A 145 18.92 20.28 -12.19
N SER A 146 17.67 20.57 -12.54
CA SER A 146 17.21 20.51 -13.93
C SER A 146 17.91 21.57 -14.77
N VAL A 147 18.51 21.21 -15.91
CA VAL A 147 19.22 22.15 -16.79
C VAL A 147 18.39 22.34 -18.07
N ASN A 148 18.10 23.59 -18.43
CA ASN A 148 17.53 23.97 -19.74
C ASN A 148 16.27 23.19 -20.16
N GLY A 149 15.30 23.04 -19.27
CA GLY A 149 14.03 22.36 -19.58
C GLY A 149 14.11 20.84 -19.60
N SER A 150 15.14 20.24 -18.99
CA SER A 150 15.19 18.80 -18.77
C SER A 150 13.99 18.32 -17.94
N ASP A 151 13.46 17.15 -18.29
CA ASP A 151 12.33 16.50 -17.60
C ASP A 151 12.72 15.79 -16.28
N TRP A 152 13.96 15.92 -15.86
CA TRP A 152 14.53 15.24 -14.69
C TRP A 152 15.29 16.23 -13.80
N GLY A 153 15.48 15.84 -12.54
CA GLY A 153 16.12 16.66 -11.52
C GLY A 153 15.18 17.63 -10.81
N CYS A 154 15.74 18.46 -9.93
CA CYS A 154 14.97 19.42 -9.13
C CYS A 154 14.93 20.79 -9.82
N TYR A 155 13.73 21.35 -10.00
CA TYR A 155 13.52 22.68 -10.57
C TYR A 155 13.75 23.76 -9.51
N SER A 156 14.97 24.29 -9.42
CA SER A 156 15.32 25.39 -8.51
C SER A 156 14.47 26.64 -8.75
N ASP A 157 14.09 26.90 -10.00
CA ASP A 157 13.27 28.06 -10.38
C ASP A 157 11.84 28.02 -9.82
N ARG A 158 11.36 26.82 -9.45
CA ARG A 158 10.02 26.60 -8.90
C ARG A 158 10.03 26.27 -7.41
N PHE A 159 11.15 25.76 -6.90
CA PHE A 159 11.24 25.17 -5.56
C PHE A 159 12.54 25.53 -4.85
N ASP A 160 12.46 26.49 -3.92
CA ASP A 160 13.61 26.97 -3.11
C ASP A 160 14.24 25.90 -2.20
N TRP A 161 13.58 24.76 -2.01
CA TRP A 161 14.05 23.67 -1.14
C TRP A 161 14.93 22.66 -1.87
N CYS A 162 15.12 22.79 -3.20
CA CYS A 162 15.97 21.89 -3.99
C CYS A 162 17.42 21.89 -3.52
N GLU A 163 17.98 23.05 -3.16
CA GLU A 163 19.41 23.21 -2.84
C GLU A 163 19.84 22.43 -1.59
N ASN A 164 18.93 22.27 -0.63
CA ASN A 164 19.24 21.54 0.59
C ASN A 164 18.96 20.03 0.48
N LEU A 165 18.38 19.57 -0.63
CA LEU A 165 17.93 18.19 -0.78
C LEU A 165 19.09 17.23 -1.08
N THR A 166 19.23 16.19 -0.27
CA THR A 166 20.20 15.11 -0.49
C THR A 166 19.62 14.01 -1.38
N GLU A 167 20.45 13.49 -2.27
CA GLU A 167 20.12 12.38 -3.17
C GLU A 167 20.12 11.06 -2.38
N VAL A 168 19.07 10.27 -2.54
CA VAL A 168 18.98 8.91 -2.00
C VAL A 168 19.64 7.95 -2.99
N SER A 169 20.31 6.90 -2.51
CA SER A 169 20.89 5.87 -3.40
C SER A 169 19.77 5.03 -4.05
N PRO A 170 19.75 4.88 -5.39
CA PRO A 170 18.73 4.09 -6.08
C PRO A 170 18.79 2.61 -5.67
N TRP A 171 19.99 2.07 -5.44
CA TRP A 171 20.17 0.68 -5.04
C TRP A 171 19.49 0.37 -3.71
N ILE A 172 19.68 1.24 -2.71
CA ILE A 172 19.08 1.05 -1.39
C ILE A 172 17.55 1.16 -1.49
N TYR A 173 17.05 2.17 -2.20
CA TYR A 173 15.61 2.38 -2.37
C TYR A 173 14.95 1.16 -3.04
N TYR A 174 15.46 0.70 -4.19
CA TYR A 174 14.86 -0.44 -4.91
C TYR A 174 15.04 -1.78 -4.19
N THR A 175 16.11 -1.99 -3.41
CA THR A 175 16.22 -3.18 -2.56
C THR A 175 15.15 -3.20 -1.46
N PHE A 176 14.97 -2.09 -0.74
CA PHE A 176 13.92 -1.99 0.29
C PHE A 176 12.53 -2.06 -0.32
N TYR A 177 12.34 -1.48 -1.51
CA TYR A 177 11.11 -1.59 -2.28
C TYR A 177 10.71 -3.05 -2.49
N VAL A 178 11.61 -3.86 -3.04
CA VAL A 178 11.35 -5.27 -3.35
C VAL A 178 11.12 -6.07 -2.05
N LEU A 179 11.87 -5.77 -0.99
CA LEU A 179 11.70 -6.39 0.31
C LEU A 179 10.31 -6.10 0.90
N VAL A 180 9.84 -4.86 0.82
CA VAL A 180 8.54 -4.46 1.38
C VAL A 180 7.38 -4.99 0.54
N PHE A 181 7.40 -4.75 -0.78
CA PHE A 181 6.28 -5.11 -1.66
C PHE A 181 6.29 -6.57 -2.11
N GLY A 182 7.44 -7.23 -2.10
CA GLY A 182 7.55 -8.66 -2.41
C GLY A 182 7.39 -9.51 -1.16
N PHE A 183 8.27 -9.33 -0.17
CA PHE A 183 8.32 -10.19 1.00
C PHE A 183 7.29 -9.80 2.08
N ALA A 184 7.37 -8.58 2.60
CA ALA A 184 6.51 -8.16 3.71
C ALA A 184 5.04 -8.08 3.31
N ALA A 185 4.72 -7.62 2.09
CA ALA A 185 3.35 -7.58 1.58
C ALA A 185 2.72 -8.98 1.52
N SER A 186 3.47 -9.97 1.04
CA SER A 186 2.98 -11.35 0.88
C SER A 186 2.72 -11.99 2.25
N ILE A 187 3.67 -11.86 3.18
CA ILE A 187 3.52 -12.40 4.53
C ILE A 187 2.41 -11.68 5.29
N MET A 188 2.33 -10.34 5.20
CA MET A 188 1.25 -9.56 5.80
C MET A 188 -0.12 -9.97 5.26
N ASN A 189 -0.23 -10.19 3.95
CA ASN A 189 -1.48 -10.61 3.32
C ASN A 189 -2.00 -11.89 3.94
N VAL A 190 -1.13 -12.86 4.13
CA VAL A 190 -1.46 -14.14 4.74
C VAL A 190 -1.77 -13.98 6.23
N ALA A 191 -0.88 -13.35 6.99
CA ALA A 191 -0.98 -13.22 8.44
C ALA A 191 -2.23 -12.43 8.88
N VAL A 192 -2.59 -11.37 8.16
CA VAL A 192 -3.80 -10.62 8.49
C VAL A 192 -5.04 -11.41 8.13
N THR A 193 -5.07 -12.16 7.02
CA THR A 193 -6.24 -13.03 6.74
C THR A 193 -6.43 -14.14 7.77
N THR A 194 -5.34 -14.74 8.26
CA THR A 194 -5.42 -15.79 9.28
C THR A 194 -5.88 -15.21 10.62
N LEU A 195 -5.30 -14.09 11.05
CA LEU A 195 -5.75 -13.37 12.25
C LEU A 195 -7.23 -12.99 12.16
N TYR A 196 -7.66 -12.51 11.00
CA TYR A 196 -9.04 -12.10 10.78
C TYR A 196 -10.03 -13.27 10.97
N SER A 197 -9.68 -14.44 10.42
CA SER A 197 -10.47 -15.68 10.60
C SER A 197 -10.46 -16.18 12.05
N GLU A 198 -9.31 -16.12 12.75
CA GLU A 198 -9.20 -16.52 14.15
C GLU A 198 -10.01 -15.63 15.10
N ILE A 199 -9.99 -14.31 14.89
CA ILE A 199 -10.69 -13.33 15.74
C ILE A 199 -12.21 -13.45 15.62
N ILE A 200 -12.71 -13.71 14.41
CA ILE A 200 -14.15 -13.78 14.14
C ILE A 200 -14.71 -15.18 14.45
N GLY A 201 -13.89 -16.21 14.33
CA GLY A 201 -14.30 -17.59 14.56
C GLY A 201 -15.34 -18.06 13.52
N PRO A 202 -16.27 -18.97 13.88
CA PRO A 202 -17.24 -19.55 12.95
C PRO A 202 -18.29 -18.56 12.40
N ARG A 203 -18.23 -17.27 12.78
CA ARG A 203 -19.18 -16.23 12.37
C ARG A 203 -18.84 -15.68 10.97
N ARG A 204 -19.14 -16.46 9.94
CA ARG A 204 -18.80 -16.16 8.53
C ARG A 204 -19.37 -14.83 7.99
N GLN A 205 -20.49 -14.35 8.55
CA GLN A 205 -21.17 -13.12 8.12
C GLN A 205 -20.39 -11.82 8.41
N VAL A 206 -19.80 -11.69 9.61
CA VAL A 206 -18.98 -10.52 9.96
C VAL A 206 -17.68 -10.52 9.16
N TYR A 207 -17.14 -11.72 8.88
CA TYR A 207 -15.95 -11.89 8.07
C TYR A 207 -16.15 -11.37 6.63
N ALA A 208 -17.23 -11.78 5.96
CA ALA A 208 -17.54 -11.34 4.60
C ALA A 208 -17.77 -9.82 4.51
N MET A 209 -18.55 -9.26 5.45
CA MET A 209 -18.87 -7.84 5.45
C MET A 209 -17.64 -6.96 5.65
N CYS A 210 -16.80 -7.24 6.64
CA CYS A 210 -15.59 -6.44 6.87
C CYS A 210 -14.52 -6.63 5.80
N ARG A 211 -14.43 -7.81 5.17
CA ARG A 211 -13.57 -8.01 3.99
C ARG A 211 -14.06 -7.16 2.81
N GLY A 212 -15.38 -7.05 2.64
CA GLY A 212 -16.03 -6.13 1.71
C GLY A 212 -15.76 -4.65 2.03
N ILE A 213 -15.88 -4.23 3.29
CA ILE A 213 -15.59 -2.85 3.74
C ILE A 213 -14.13 -2.48 3.44
N THR A 214 -13.19 -3.39 3.68
CA THR A 214 -11.76 -3.13 3.40
C THR A 214 -11.50 -2.97 1.90
N PHE A 215 -12.19 -3.76 1.07
CA PHE A 215 -12.11 -3.67 -0.40
C PHE A 215 -12.74 -2.39 -0.96
N VAL A 216 -13.89 -1.96 -0.43
CA VAL A 216 -14.52 -0.69 -0.83
C VAL A 216 -13.67 0.50 -0.38
N THR A 217 -13.12 0.44 0.85
CA THR A 217 -12.20 1.46 1.36
C THR A 217 -10.97 1.60 0.48
N HIS A 218 -10.41 0.49 -0.01
CA HIS A 218 -9.29 0.49 -0.96
C HIS A 218 -9.59 1.33 -2.21
N HIS A 219 -10.73 1.06 -2.85
CA HIS A 219 -11.10 1.76 -4.07
C HIS A 219 -11.38 3.23 -3.80
N VAL A 220 -12.20 3.56 -2.80
CA VAL A 220 -12.49 4.96 -2.41
C VAL A 220 -11.20 5.72 -2.10
N TYR A 221 -10.23 5.09 -1.43
CA TYR A 221 -8.94 5.71 -1.14
C TYR A 221 -8.11 5.93 -2.40
N TYR A 222 -8.08 4.96 -3.31
CA TYR A 222 -7.41 5.09 -4.61
C TYR A 222 -8.00 6.26 -5.42
N TYR A 223 -9.33 6.40 -5.41
CA TYR A 223 -10.03 7.55 -6.00
C TYR A 223 -9.66 8.85 -5.31
N LEU A 224 -9.77 8.91 -3.99
CA LEU A 224 -9.53 10.13 -3.23
C LEU A 224 -8.08 10.59 -3.37
N THR A 225 -7.13 9.67 -3.38
CA THR A 225 -5.70 9.99 -3.57
C THR A 225 -5.44 10.51 -4.97
N THR A 226 -5.96 9.83 -6.00
CA THR A 226 -5.84 10.27 -7.40
C THR A 226 -6.53 11.62 -7.61
N LEU A 227 -7.72 11.81 -7.02
CA LEU A 227 -8.52 13.04 -7.10
C LEU A 227 -7.85 14.20 -6.35
N LEU A 228 -7.29 13.98 -5.16
CA LEU A 228 -6.55 15.01 -4.43
C LEU A 228 -5.24 15.39 -5.13
N MET A 229 -4.61 14.43 -5.81
CA MET A 229 -3.44 14.70 -6.66
C MET A 229 -3.80 15.51 -7.91
N THR A 230 -4.95 15.25 -8.54
CA THR A 230 -5.41 16.02 -9.71
C THR A 230 -6.00 17.38 -9.34
N LEU A 231 -6.75 17.49 -8.24
CA LEU A 231 -7.37 18.75 -7.80
C LEU A 231 -6.34 19.78 -7.30
N ARG A 232 -5.13 19.37 -6.93
CA ARG A 232 -4.02 20.31 -6.63
C ARG A 232 -3.33 20.89 -7.89
N HIS A 233 -3.79 20.54 -9.10
CA HIS A 233 -3.27 21.03 -10.36
C HIS A 233 -4.39 21.52 -11.30
N LEU A 234 -4.68 22.82 -11.29
CA LEU A 234 -5.10 23.60 -12.47
C LEU A 234 -4.47 25.00 -12.34
N PRO A 235 -3.96 25.63 -13.42
CA PRO A 235 -4.20 25.39 -14.86
C PRO A 235 -2.98 24.79 -15.60
N TYR A 236 -3.13 23.78 -16.47
CA TYR A 236 -3.52 23.80 -17.90
C TYR A 236 -2.50 24.45 -18.86
N HIS A 237 -1.51 23.65 -19.32
CA HIS A 237 -1.19 23.40 -20.73
C HIS A 237 -0.20 22.21 -20.79
N ASP A 238 -0.41 21.33 -21.77
CA ASP A 238 0.29 20.06 -22.05
C ASP A 238 -0.05 18.79 -21.24
N VAL A 239 -0.98 18.06 -21.86
CA VAL A 239 -1.33 16.66 -21.63
C VAL A 239 -0.14 15.79 -22.06
N THR A 240 0.83 15.54 -21.17
CA THR A 240 1.76 14.37 -21.23
C THR A 240 2.63 14.17 -19.99
N SER A 241 2.54 15.03 -18.96
CA SER A 241 3.41 14.96 -17.77
C SER A 241 2.61 14.79 -16.47
N VAL A 242 1.94 13.64 -16.32
CA VAL A 242 1.42 13.19 -15.01
C VAL A 242 2.62 12.75 -14.16
N SER A 243 3.23 13.65 -13.37
CA SER A 243 4.04 13.31 -12.18
C SER A 243 4.85 14.50 -11.64
N TYR A 244 4.20 15.54 -11.10
CA TYR A 244 4.92 16.51 -10.28
C TYR A 244 4.12 16.84 -9.02
N ILE A 245 4.49 16.25 -7.89
CA ILE A 245 4.01 16.64 -6.55
C ILE A 245 5.21 17.15 -5.74
N PRO A 246 5.09 18.29 -5.05
CA PRO A 246 6.14 18.80 -4.18
C PRO A 246 6.29 17.94 -2.92
N ILE A 247 7.54 17.55 -2.60
CA ILE A 247 7.95 16.80 -1.40
C ILE A 247 7.42 17.41 -0.08
N ARG A 248 7.10 18.71 -0.07
CA ARG A 248 6.45 19.38 1.07
C ARG A 248 5.10 18.75 1.46
N ALA A 249 4.38 18.12 0.52
CA ALA A 249 3.15 17.37 0.80
C ALA A 249 3.40 16.04 1.54
N GLN A 250 4.49 15.35 1.22
CA GLN A 250 4.96 14.15 1.95
C GLN A 250 5.35 14.51 3.39
N LYS A 251 6.05 15.65 3.58
CA LYS A 251 6.41 16.15 4.92
C LYS A 251 5.18 16.45 5.80
N LYS A 252 4.09 16.96 5.21
CA LYS A 252 2.81 17.17 5.91
C LYS A 252 2.04 15.88 6.18
N GLN A 253 2.06 14.91 5.27
CA GLN A 253 1.39 13.61 5.50
C GLN A 253 2.10 12.78 6.58
N LEU A 254 3.43 12.82 6.65
CA LEU A 254 4.20 12.15 7.70
C LEU A 254 3.92 12.76 9.09
N PHE A 255 3.79 14.09 9.18
CA PHE A 255 3.45 14.77 10.45
C PHE A 255 2.02 14.44 10.92
N LEU A 256 1.11 14.12 10.01
CA LEU A 256 -0.26 13.68 10.33
C LEU A 256 -0.39 12.18 10.65
N LEU A 257 0.63 11.37 10.33
CA LEU A 257 0.66 9.93 10.64
C LEU A 257 1.32 9.64 11.99
N PHE A 258 2.07 10.59 12.54
CA PHE A 258 2.80 10.47 13.81
C PHE A 258 2.33 11.47 14.89
N SER A 259 1.22 12.17 14.65
CA SER A 259 0.53 13.05 15.63
C SER A 259 -0.91 12.63 15.79
#